data_AF-A0A2I2KUG7-F1
#
_entry.id   AF-A0A2I2KUG7-F1
#
_cell.length_a   1.000
_cell.length_b   1.000
_cell.length_c   1.000
_cell.angle_alpha   90.00
_cell.angle_beta   90.00
_cell.angle_gamma   90.00
#
_symmetry.space_group_name_H-M   'P 1'
#
loop_
_entity.id
_entity.type
_entity.pdbx_description
1 polymer ?
#
loop_
_entity_poly.entity_id
_entity_poly.type
_entity_poly.pdbx_seq_one_letter_code
_entity_poly.pdbx_strand_id
1 'polypeptide(L)'
;MDWWSAGNIIAVLTALLGLGASLAAVWYERRPRSRQIGYRVQMAIRVGGGTRGGRTQAIFGLFSHLPGISDATLVLLRIENYGAQSITEADYTNGGAYGLTADVADLTVRGVVVIPDPGQEHLLGHFGAPDAIRYTDNVIYLPRVPLNPGQYYKLLVLLDGGGVGSDMKVRGGIRDGSIVETESVSVDDKPRKFSRPARLITVMLTVCVVVLACIILVPNEQRPPLGCAKGELTVAGSTAFAPVVQAVARRYEKECTGARITVDARGSEAGLRDVASSPSPDGKNIIAISDGRVNEGASPRLWGQAVARSLFALVVNEKVPVTNLTSDQLRSIFTGQITNWSQIDPRYSAPVQVMSRTTDSGTRISFDRLFITPNLEPAAVSAGCARDTSADREYCALSSTDEMVQKVATFPGGIGYMDLRAAKRSSHLRPIAIDGHQPMINDAGYRFVAIEYAYTYGKPVPGSLVDSFLTYLNTGPGRSNVSTDDDQPCYTPDNIQRCRG
;
A
#
# COMPACT_ATOMS: atom_id res chain seq x y z
N MET A 1 9.87 -0.32 5.03
CA MET A 1 8.67 -0.99 4.51
C MET A 1 7.53 -0.01 4.65
N ASP A 2 7.27 0.79 3.61
CA ASP A 2 6.21 1.80 3.65
C ASP A 2 4.88 1.11 3.38
N TRP A 3 4.27 0.63 4.45
CA TRP A 3 2.95 0.02 4.43
C TRP A 3 1.85 1.00 3.98
N TRP A 4 2.16 2.29 3.96
CA TRP A 4 1.33 3.40 3.48
C TRP A 4 1.37 3.57 1.96
N SER A 5 1.22 2.49 1.20
CA SER A 5 0.94 2.64 -0.23
C SER A 5 -0.46 3.25 -0.42
N ALA A 6 -0.66 4.07 -1.46
CA ALA A 6 -1.98 4.62 -1.76
C ALA A 6 -3.05 3.52 -1.90
N GLY A 7 -2.68 2.35 -2.42
CA GLY A 7 -3.55 1.18 -2.51
C GLY A 7 -3.98 0.64 -1.14
N ASN A 8 -3.05 0.54 -0.19
CA ASN A 8 -3.35 0.05 1.17
C ASN A 8 -4.23 1.05 1.94
N ILE A 9 -4.00 2.35 1.78
CA ILE A 9 -4.83 3.39 2.42
C ILE A 9 -6.27 3.32 1.92
N ILE A 10 -6.45 3.23 0.60
CA ILE A 10 -7.77 3.12 -0.03
C ILE A 10 -8.49 1.85 0.46
N ALA A 11 -7.77 0.72 0.52
CA ALA A 11 -8.31 -0.55 1.01
C ALA A 11 -8.77 -0.48 2.48
N VAL A 12 -7.96 0.11 3.36
CA VAL A 12 -8.30 0.27 4.79
C VAL A 12 -9.50 1.21 4.96
N LEU A 13 -9.51 2.33 4.24
CA LEU A 13 -10.62 3.29 4.31
C LEU A 13 -11.94 2.68 3.82
N THR A 14 -11.93 1.93 2.71
CA THR A 14 -13.13 1.25 2.20
C THR A 14 -13.62 0.16 3.15
N ALA A 15 -12.72 -0.59 3.80
CA ALA A 15 -13.09 -1.59 4.81
C ALA A 15 -13.74 -0.94 6.04
N LEU A 16 -13.18 0.17 6.54
CA LEU A 16 -13.74 0.94 7.65
C LEU A 16 -15.12 1.52 7.32
N LEU A 17 -15.31 2.05 6.11
CA LEU A 17 -16.60 2.53 5.62
C LEU A 17 -17.66 1.42 5.58
N GLY A 18 -17.30 0.23 5.08
CA GLY A 18 -18.20 -0.93 5.03
C GLY A 18 -18.62 -1.44 6.42
N LEU A 19 -17.70 -1.46 7.36
CA LEU A 19 -17.99 -1.80 8.77
C LEU A 19 -18.87 -0.73 9.44
N GLY A 20 -18.55 0.54 9.23
CA GLY A 20 -19.31 1.67 9.75
C GLY A 20 -20.76 1.69 9.28
N ALA A 21 -21.00 1.47 7.98
CA ALA A 21 -22.34 1.37 7.42
C ALA A 21 -23.17 0.24 8.05
N SER A 22 -22.53 -0.91 8.31
CA SER A 22 -23.19 -2.08 8.90
C SER A 22 -23.52 -1.88 10.38
N LEU A 23 -22.59 -1.28 11.13
CA LEU A 23 -22.84 -0.89 12.53
C LEU A 23 -23.95 0.16 12.64
N ALA A 24 -23.98 1.15 11.73
CA ALA A 24 -25.03 2.16 11.68
C ALA A 24 -26.41 1.54 11.41
N ALA A 25 -26.49 0.53 10.52
CA ALA A 25 -27.73 -0.20 10.26
C ALA A 25 -28.24 -0.96 11.51
N VAL A 26 -27.33 -1.66 12.22
CA VAL A 26 -27.69 -2.37 13.46
C VAL A 26 -28.09 -1.40 14.58
N TRP A 27 -27.38 -0.28 14.72
CA TRP A 27 -27.70 0.76 15.70
C TRP A 27 -29.07 1.38 15.42
N TYR A 28 -29.38 1.68 14.15
CA TYR A 28 -30.68 2.18 13.74
C TYR A 28 -31.82 1.19 14.07
N GLU A 29 -31.60 -0.11 13.91
CA GLU A 29 -32.59 -1.14 14.30
C GLU A 29 -32.77 -1.27 15.82
N ARG A 30 -31.69 -1.14 16.59
CA ARG A 30 -31.71 -1.34 18.05
C ARG A 30 -32.00 -0.09 18.85
N ARG A 31 -32.14 1.07 18.20
CA ARG A 31 -32.49 2.32 18.88
C ARG A 31 -33.87 2.17 19.53
N PRO A 32 -33.98 2.31 20.87
CA PRO A 32 -35.25 2.16 21.56
C PRO A 32 -36.24 3.22 21.05
N ARG A 33 -37.36 2.77 20.46
CA ARG A 33 -38.50 3.64 20.16
C ARG A 33 -39.39 3.73 21.39
N SER A 34 -39.81 4.95 21.74
CA SER A 34 -40.61 5.28 22.92
C SER A 34 -42.00 4.64 22.90
N ARG A 35 -42.67 4.58 24.05
CA ARG A 35 -44.11 4.25 24.13
C ARG A 35 -44.89 5.34 23.40
N GLN A 36 -45.73 4.98 22.44
CA GLN A 36 -46.52 5.97 21.68
C GLN A 36 -47.93 5.44 21.45
N ILE A 37 -48.94 6.23 21.82
CA ILE A 37 -50.33 5.96 21.47
C ILE A 37 -50.67 6.78 20.24
N GLY A 38 -51.03 6.08 19.17
CA GLY A 38 -51.59 6.68 17.97
C GLY A 38 -53.11 6.74 18.06
N TYR A 39 -53.72 7.82 17.61
CA TYR A 39 -55.17 7.87 17.41
C TYR A 39 -55.50 8.47 16.05
N ARG A 40 -56.61 8.01 15.46
CA ARG A 40 -57.11 8.57 14.19
C ARG A 40 -58.60 8.37 14.00
N VAL A 41 -59.23 9.34 13.34
CA VAL A 41 -60.61 9.22 12.85
C VAL A 41 -60.60 8.49 11.51
N GLN A 42 -61.08 7.25 11.48
CA GLN A 42 -61.12 6.43 10.26
C GLN A 42 -62.32 6.72 9.38
N MET A 43 -63.42 7.18 9.98
CA MET A 43 -64.68 7.43 9.29
C MET A 43 -65.44 8.52 10.06
N ALA A 44 -66.03 9.48 9.36
CA ALA A 44 -66.97 10.45 9.91
C ALA A 44 -68.11 10.62 8.90
N ILE A 45 -69.27 10.01 9.16
CA ILE A 45 -70.43 10.03 8.26
C ILE A 45 -71.58 10.75 8.94
N ARG A 46 -72.18 11.73 8.27
CA ARG A 46 -73.42 12.36 8.72
C ARG A 46 -74.61 11.46 8.39
N VAL A 47 -75.43 11.20 9.38
CA VAL A 47 -76.71 10.49 9.29
C VAL A 47 -77.79 11.55 9.12
N GLY A 48 -78.19 11.81 7.89
CA GLY A 48 -79.15 12.87 7.55
C GLY A 48 -78.73 13.60 6.28
N GLY A 49 -79.64 13.69 5.30
CA GLY A 49 -79.37 14.33 4.01
C GLY A 49 -79.19 15.85 4.15
N GLY A 50 -78.01 16.35 3.80
CA GLY A 50 -77.71 17.78 3.75
C GLY A 50 -76.68 18.10 2.65
N THR A 51 -76.92 19.18 1.92
CA THR A 51 -76.18 19.58 0.71
C THR A 51 -74.80 20.16 1.00
N ARG A 52 -73.76 19.67 0.31
CA ARG A 52 -72.45 20.36 0.19
C ARG A 52 -72.17 20.57 -1.30
N GLY A 53 -72.03 21.83 -1.73
CA GLY A 53 -71.56 22.17 -3.08
C GLY A 53 -72.49 21.76 -4.24
N GLY A 54 -73.81 21.97 -4.12
CA GLY A 54 -74.74 21.82 -5.25
C GLY A 54 -74.97 20.38 -5.75
N ARG A 55 -74.43 19.36 -5.07
CA ARG A 55 -74.75 17.95 -5.32
C ARG A 55 -75.42 17.33 -4.10
N THR A 56 -76.67 16.91 -4.29
CA THR A 56 -77.51 16.21 -3.31
C THR A 56 -76.98 14.79 -3.10
N GLN A 57 -76.21 14.54 -2.04
CA GLN A 57 -76.02 13.17 -1.55
C GLN A 57 -77.19 12.81 -0.64
N ALA A 58 -78.32 12.45 -1.25
CA ALA A 58 -79.44 11.87 -0.53
C ALA A 58 -79.11 10.40 -0.24
N ILE A 59 -78.69 10.08 0.98
CA ILE A 59 -78.82 8.70 1.49
C ILE A 59 -80.28 8.57 1.93
N PHE A 60 -81.13 8.06 1.04
CA PHE A 60 -82.49 7.65 1.38
C PHE A 60 -82.41 6.43 2.31
N GLY A 61 -82.78 6.60 3.58
CA GLY A 61 -82.88 5.52 4.55
C GLY A 61 -83.73 5.95 5.76
N LEU A 62 -84.47 5.02 6.36
CA LEU A 62 -85.47 5.20 7.44
C LEU A 62 -85.02 6.00 8.68
N PHE A 63 -83.74 6.37 8.79
CA PHE A 63 -83.17 7.07 9.94
C PHE A 63 -83.55 8.57 10.02
N SER A 64 -84.00 9.19 8.92
CA SER A 64 -84.43 10.60 8.91
C SER A 64 -85.75 10.85 9.63
N HIS A 65 -86.49 9.81 10.01
CA HIS A 65 -87.78 9.90 10.72
C HIS A 65 -87.69 9.49 12.20
N LEU A 66 -86.49 9.15 12.69
CA LEU A 66 -86.26 8.87 14.10
C LEU A 66 -86.04 10.19 14.87
N PRO A 67 -86.85 10.51 15.89
CA PRO A 67 -86.68 11.73 16.67
C PRO A 67 -85.29 11.74 17.33
N GLY A 68 -84.53 12.82 17.09
CA GLY A 68 -83.20 13.06 17.68
C GLY A 68 -81.99 12.52 16.90
N ILE A 69 -82.16 11.98 15.68
CA ILE A 69 -81.05 11.38 14.88
C ILE A 69 -80.86 12.09 13.52
N SER A 70 -81.75 13.02 13.14
CA SER A 70 -81.74 13.70 11.82
C SER A 70 -80.47 14.52 11.52
N ASP A 71 -79.68 14.86 12.54
CA ASP A 71 -78.43 15.61 12.44
C ASP A 71 -77.25 14.88 13.11
N ALA A 72 -77.32 13.56 13.26
CA ALA A 72 -76.28 12.81 13.93
C ALA A 72 -75.04 12.59 13.05
N THR A 73 -73.86 12.52 13.65
CA THR A 73 -72.60 12.17 12.98
C THR A 73 -72.02 10.90 13.63
N LEU A 74 -71.75 9.87 12.81
CA LEU A 74 -71.08 8.65 13.23
C LEU A 74 -69.58 8.76 12.97
N VAL A 75 -68.78 8.66 14.02
CA VAL A 75 -67.31 8.74 13.98
C VAL A 75 -66.71 7.41 14.40
N LEU A 76 -65.82 6.85 13.58
CA LEU A 76 -65.02 5.68 13.93
C LEU A 76 -63.62 6.11 14.37
N LEU A 77 -63.38 6.16 15.68
CA LEU A 77 -62.06 6.45 16.24
C LEU A 77 -61.28 5.16 16.43
N ARG A 78 -60.04 5.11 15.95
CA ARG A 78 -59.10 4.03 16.23
C ARG A 78 -58.02 4.54 17.17
N ILE A 79 -57.74 3.78 18.23
CA ILE A 79 -56.62 4.00 19.15
C ILE A 79 -55.69 2.79 19.06
N GLU A 80 -54.40 3.03 18.90
CA GLU A 80 -53.40 1.98 18.68
C GLU A 80 -52.08 2.25 19.41
N ASN A 81 -51.34 1.18 19.71
CA ASN A 81 -49.94 1.32 20.11
C ASN A 81 -49.08 1.48 18.85
N TYR A 82 -48.71 2.73 18.57
CA TYR A 82 -47.86 3.14 17.46
C TYR A 82 -46.35 2.97 17.79
N GLY A 83 -46.02 2.81 19.07
CA GLY A 83 -44.66 2.62 19.57
C GLY A 83 -44.14 1.18 19.44
N ALA A 84 -42.86 0.98 19.77
CA ALA A 84 -42.22 -0.34 19.75
C ALA A 84 -42.24 -1.06 21.12
N GLN A 85 -42.64 -0.37 22.18
CA GLN A 85 -42.75 -0.91 23.54
C GLN A 85 -44.21 -1.18 23.88
N SER A 86 -44.48 -2.26 24.63
CA SER A 86 -45.82 -2.52 25.17
C SER A 86 -46.24 -1.43 26.16
N ILE A 87 -47.53 -1.13 26.18
CA ILE A 87 -48.18 -0.19 27.09
C ILE A 87 -49.02 -1.02 28.06
N THR A 88 -48.82 -0.80 29.34
CA THR A 88 -49.55 -1.45 30.43
C THR A 88 -50.47 -0.46 31.13
N GLU A 89 -51.39 -0.95 31.97
CA GLU A 89 -52.30 -0.08 32.74
C GLU A 89 -51.54 0.91 33.65
N ALA A 90 -50.34 0.55 34.12
CA ALA A 90 -49.50 1.39 34.97
C ALA A 90 -48.76 2.50 34.21
N ASP A 91 -48.71 2.44 32.88
CA ASP A 91 -48.03 3.42 32.03
C ASP A 91 -48.89 4.67 31.78
N TYR A 92 -50.20 4.58 31.98
CA TYR A 92 -51.10 5.74 31.92
C TYR A 92 -50.88 6.65 33.13
N THR A 93 -50.48 7.90 32.89
CA THR A 93 -50.10 8.83 33.97
C THR A 93 -51.24 9.70 34.47
N ASN A 94 -52.43 9.61 33.86
CA ASN A 94 -53.60 10.33 34.32
C ASN A 94 -54.05 9.81 35.70
N GLY A 95 -54.19 10.71 36.69
CA GLY A 95 -54.49 10.35 38.08
C GLY A 95 -55.92 9.83 38.34
N GLY A 96 -56.81 9.88 37.34
CA GLY A 96 -58.20 9.40 37.45
C GLY A 96 -58.38 7.91 37.09
N ALA A 97 -59.64 7.45 37.13
CA ALA A 97 -60.04 6.09 36.74
C ALA A 97 -59.84 5.78 35.24
N TYR A 98 -59.58 6.82 34.43
CA TYR A 98 -59.48 6.74 32.97
C TYR A 98 -58.06 7.01 32.50
N GLY A 99 -57.64 6.29 31.45
CA GLY A 99 -56.30 6.38 30.87
C GLY A 99 -56.18 7.49 29.84
N LEU A 100 -57.21 7.68 29.02
CA LEU A 100 -57.24 8.66 27.93
C LEU A 100 -58.58 9.40 27.93
N THR A 101 -58.59 10.58 27.33
CA THR A 101 -59.79 11.37 27.07
C THR A 101 -59.84 11.76 25.61
N ALA A 102 -60.95 11.53 24.93
CA ALA A 102 -61.16 12.03 23.58
C ALA A 102 -62.14 13.19 23.60
N ASP A 103 -61.68 14.35 23.16
CA ASP A 103 -62.44 15.59 23.07
C ASP A 103 -62.96 15.76 21.65
N VAL A 104 -64.22 16.15 21.50
CA VAL A 104 -64.87 16.39 20.22
C VAL A 104 -65.35 17.84 20.20
N ALA A 105 -64.64 18.72 19.49
CA ALA A 105 -64.97 20.14 19.44
C ALA A 105 -66.39 20.38 18.90
N ASP A 106 -67.15 21.23 19.61
CA ASP A 106 -68.46 21.78 19.22
C ASP A 106 -69.60 20.76 18.97
N LEU A 107 -69.44 19.50 19.39
CA LEU A 107 -70.44 18.43 19.23
C LEU A 107 -70.71 17.70 20.54
N THR A 108 -71.93 17.21 20.71
CA THR A 108 -72.34 16.43 21.90
C THR A 108 -72.35 14.93 21.60
N VAL A 109 -71.74 14.15 22.50
CA VAL A 109 -71.69 12.69 22.45
C VAL A 109 -73.03 12.12 22.93
N ARG A 110 -73.69 11.35 22.06
CA ARG A 110 -74.95 10.65 22.36
C ARG A 110 -74.76 9.18 22.70
N GLY A 111 -73.65 8.60 22.26
CA GLY A 111 -73.32 7.21 22.55
C GLY A 111 -71.95 6.81 22.05
N VAL A 112 -71.36 5.81 22.70
CA VAL A 112 -70.06 5.24 22.33
C VAL A 112 -70.18 3.72 22.41
N VAL A 113 -69.73 3.02 21.37
CA VAL A 113 -69.70 1.55 21.31
C VAL A 113 -68.31 1.11 20.88
N VAL A 114 -67.75 0.10 21.54
CA VAL A 114 -66.50 -0.53 21.12
C VAL A 114 -66.80 -1.53 20.02
N ILE A 115 -66.13 -1.41 18.87
CA ILE A 115 -66.27 -2.37 17.78
C ILE A 115 -65.26 -3.51 18.00
N PRO A 116 -65.71 -4.78 18.11
CA PRO A 116 -64.81 -5.92 18.13
C PRO A 116 -64.09 -6.03 16.77
N ASP A 117 -62.78 -6.23 16.80
CA ASP A 117 -61.96 -6.42 15.61
C ASP A 117 -61.27 -7.79 15.68
N PRO A 118 -61.28 -8.58 14.58
CA PRO A 118 -60.67 -9.90 14.57
C PRO A 118 -59.21 -9.89 15.03
N GLY A 119 -58.88 -10.70 16.04
CA GLY A 119 -57.54 -10.77 16.63
C GLY A 119 -57.25 -9.76 17.74
N GLN A 120 -58.22 -8.92 18.12
CA GLN A 120 -58.14 -7.99 19.26
C GLN A 120 -59.22 -8.25 20.32
N GLU A 121 -59.89 -9.40 20.29
CA GLU A 121 -61.05 -9.72 21.13
C GLU A 121 -60.70 -9.71 22.62
N HIS A 122 -59.47 -10.08 22.97
CA HIS A 122 -58.96 -10.06 24.35
C HIS A 122 -58.97 -8.65 24.97
N LEU A 123 -58.95 -7.59 24.17
CA LEU A 123 -59.00 -6.21 24.67
C LEU A 123 -60.41 -5.81 25.14
N LEU A 124 -61.47 -6.51 24.69
CA LEU A 124 -62.86 -6.19 25.03
C LEU A 124 -63.16 -6.34 26.52
N GLY A 125 -62.39 -7.19 27.23
CA GLY A 125 -62.51 -7.36 28.68
C GLY A 125 -62.31 -6.06 29.46
N HIS A 126 -61.51 -5.13 28.94
CA HIS A 126 -61.26 -3.82 29.57
C HIS A 126 -62.44 -2.83 29.42
N PHE A 127 -63.46 -3.19 28.63
CA PHE A 127 -64.65 -2.37 28.38
C PHE A 127 -65.94 -2.97 28.96
N GLY A 128 -65.87 -4.11 29.64
CA GLY A 128 -67.06 -4.83 30.11
C GLY A 128 -67.70 -4.27 31.38
N ALA A 129 -67.01 -3.42 32.14
CA ALA A 129 -67.58 -2.82 33.35
C ALA A 129 -68.59 -1.71 33.00
N PRO A 130 -69.69 -1.53 33.77
CA PRO A 130 -70.73 -0.54 33.48
C PRO A 130 -70.22 0.90 33.27
N ASP A 131 -69.12 1.26 33.94
CA ASP A 131 -68.50 2.59 33.88
C ASP A 131 -67.15 2.62 33.14
N ALA A 132 -66.82 1.55 32.39
CA ALA A 132 -65.54 1.43 31.70
C ALA A 132 -65.35 2.54 30.65
N ILE A 133 -66.42 2.92 29.95
CA ILE A 133 -66.47 4.11 29.10
C ILE A 133 -67.52 5.05 29.66
N ARG A 134 -67.13 6.29 29.90
CA ARG A 134 -68.05 7.36 30.28
C ARG A 134 -67.93 8.50 29.31
N TYR A 135 -69.01 9.21 29.04
CA TYR A 135 -68.97 10.44 28.26
C TYR A 135 -69.80 11.52 28.95
N THR A 136 -69.38 12.77 28.83
CA THR A 136 -70.08 13.95 29.34
C THR A 136 -69.97 15.04 28.28
N ASP A 137 -71.11 15.53 27.79
CA ASP A 137 -71.19 16.56 26.75
C ASP A 137 -70.28 16.24 25.55
N ASN A 138 -69.10 16.85 25.47
CA ASN A 138 -68.15 16.76 24.36
C ASN A 138 -66.93 15.86 24.63
N VAL A 139 -66.81 15.25 25.83
CA VAL A 139 -65.63 14.46 26.23
C VAL A 139 -65.99 13.00 26.47
N ILE A 140 -65.17 12.10 25.92
CA ILE A 140 -65.22 10.66 26.12
C ILE A 140 -64.04 10.23 27.00
N TYR A 141 -64.33 9.61 28.13
CA TYR A 141 -63.35 9.04 29.05
C TYR A 141 -63.14 7.57 28.74
N LEU A 142 -61.89 7.20 28.48
CA LEU A 142 -61.50 5.87 28.04
C LEU A 142 -60.69 5.13 29.12
N PRO A 143 -60.93 3.83 29.32
CA PRO A 143 -60.24 3.07 30.34
C PRO A 143 -58.75 2.91 29.99
N ARG A 144 -57.97 2.45 30.97
CA ARG A 144 -56.58 2.08 30.76
C ARG A 144 -56.56 0.71 30.07
N VAL A 145 -56.16 0.68 28.80
CA VAL A 145 -56.14 -0.56 28.01
C VAL A 145 -54.69 -0.96 27.75
N PRO A 146 -54.22 -2.12 28.22
CA PRO A 146 -52.90 -2.59 27.85
C PRO A 146 -52.83 -2.87 26.34
N LEU A 147 -51.80 -2.36 25.67
CA LEU A 147 -51.61 -2.49 24.24
C LEU A 147 -50.17 -2.91 23.91
N ASN A 148 -50.01 -4.10 23.33
CA ASN A 148 -48.75 -4.52 22.73
C ASN A 148 -48.49 -3.79 21.39
N PRO A 149 -47.23 -3.71 20.91
CA PRO A 149 -46.89 -3.02 19.67
C PRO A 149 -47.77 -3.47 18.49
N GLY A 150 -48.49 -2.53 17.87
CA GLY A 150 -49.38 -2.79 16.74
C GLY A 150 -50.80 -3.25 17.09
N GLN A 151 -51.14 -3.46 18.36
CA GLN A 151 -52.51 -3.69 18.81
C GLN A 151 -53.32 -2.39 18.78
N TYR A 152 -54.64 -2.52 18.62
CA TYR A 152 -55.56 -1.40 18.52
C TYR A 152 -56.97 -1.79 18.96
N TYR A 153 -57.79 -0.79 19.31
CA TYR A 153 -59.23 -0.92 19.45
C TYR A 153 -59.95 0.22 18.73
N LYS A 154 -61.21 0.01 18.40
CA LYS A 154 -62.04 0.94 17.64
C LYS A 154 -63.28 1.33 18.43
N LEU A 155 -63.63 2.61 18.37
CA LEU A 155 -64.81 3.18 19.00
C LEU A 155 -65.70 3.77 17.92
N LEU A 156 -66.95 3.33 17.87
CA LEU A 156 -68.01 4.00 17.12
C LEU A 156 -68.68 5.01 18.04
N VAL A 157 -68.55 6.28 17.70
CA VAL A 157 -69.09 7.40 18.47
C VAL A 157 -70.26 8.00 17.69
N LEU A 158 -71.40 8.12 18.35
CA LEU A 158 -72.56 8.83 17.86
C LEU A 158 -72.54 10.25 18.44
N LEU A 159 -72.45 11.24 17.55
CA LEU A 159 -72.43 12.66 17.87
C LEU A 159 -73.72 13.33 17.39
N ASP A 160 -74.11 14.41 18.06
CA ASP A 160 -75.23 15.27 17.68
C ASP A 160 -74.69 16.58 17.07
N GLY A 161 -75.04 16.86 15.81
CA GLY A 161 -74.58 18.03 15.05
C GLY A 161 -73.89 17.71 13.71
N GLY A 162 -73.99 18.65 12.76
CA GLY A 162 -73.65 18.48 11.34
C GLY A 162 -72.22 18.79 10.90
N GLY A 163 -71.25 18.84 11.82
CA GLY A 163 -69.85 19.17 11.50
C GLY A 163 -69.09 17.99 10.87
N VAL A 164 -69.01 17.95 9.53
CA VAL A 164 -68.14 16.98 8.83
C VAL A 164 -66.70 17.47 8.89
N GLY A 165 -65.93 16.91 9.81
CA GLY A 165 -64.53 17.26 10.11
C GLY A 165 -64.29 17.55 11.58
N SER A 166 -64.91 16.79 12.49
CA SER A 166 -64.73 16.96 13.93
C SER A 166 -63.26 16.78 14.30
N ASP A 167 -62.65 17.86 14.81
CA ASP A 167 -61.29 17.90 15.37
C ASP A 167 -61.28 17.08 16.67
N MET A 168 -61.35 15.77 16.53
CA MET A 168 -61.39 14.83 17.64
C MET A 168 -59.97 14.64 18.15
N LYS A 169 -59.67 15.18 19.32
CA LYS A 169 -58.33 15.11 19.92
C LYS A 169 -58.31 14.16 21.08
N VAL A 170 -57.47 13.13 20.99
CA VAL A 170 -57.20 12.25 22.13
C VAL A 170 -56.07 12.86 22.96
N ARG A 171 -56.36 13.07 24.24
CA ARG A 171 -55.47 13.60 25.26
C ARG A 171 -55.26 12.58 26.37
N GLY A 172 -54.16 12.76 27.09
CA GLY A 172 -53.76 11.93 28.22
C GLY A 172 -52.24 11.94 28.37
N GLY A 173 -51.72 11.11 29.28
CA GLY A 173 -50.29 10.99 29.50
C GLY A 173 -49.84 9.54 29.56
N ILE A 174 -48.66 9.29 29.00
CA ILE A 174 -47.99 7.99 28.97
C ILE A 174 -46.58 8.16 29.51
N ARG A 175 -46.20 7.31 30.46
CA ARG A 175 -44.87 7.34 31.08
C ARG A 175 -43.79 7.10 30.01
N ASP A 176 -42.85 8.03 29.90
CA ASP A 176 -41.79 8.03 28.88
C ASP A 176 -42.34 7.90 27.44
N GLY A 177 -43.52 8.49 27.19
CA GLY A 177 -44.22 8.36 25.92
C GLY A 177 -45.03 9.59 25.53
N SER A 178 -45.67 9.50 24.37
CA SER A 178 -46.50 10.58 23.81
C SER A 178 -47.75 10.04 23.13
N ILE A 179 -48.75 10.90 23.00
CA ILE A 179 -49.95 10.64 22.20
C ILE A 179 -49.82 11.46 20.91
N VAL A 180 -50.03 10.82 19.78
CA VAL A 180 -49.84 11.43 18.45
C VAL A 180 -51.05 11.11 17.57
N GLU A 181 -51.52 12.10 16.82
CA GLU A 181 -52.51 11.88 15.78
C GLU A 181 -51.86 11.17 14.59
N THR A 182 -52.38 10.01 14.19
CA THR A 182 -51.81 9.21 13.11
C THR A 182 -52.60 9.37 11.82
N GLU A 183 -51.94 9.76 10.73
CA GLU A 183 -52.57 9.70 9.41
C GLU A 183 -52.63 8.25 8.90
N SER A 184 -53.61 7.93 8.06
CA SER A 184 -53.72 6.60 7.46
C SER A 184 -52.61 6.37 6.44
N VAL A 185 -51.44 5.97 6.91
CA VAL A 185 -50.51 5.24 6.07
C VAL A 185 -51.10 3.84 5.91
N SER A 186 -51.24 3.39 4.67
CA SER A 186 -51.73 2.06 4.33
C SER A 186 -50.97 1.00 5.13
N VAL A 187 -51.57 -0.17 5.38
CA VAL A 187 -50.91 -1.27 6.12
C VAL A 187 -49.57 -1.68 5.46
N ASP A 188 -49.36 -1.29 4.21
CA ASP A 188 -48.15 -1.54 3.41
C ASP A 188 -47.00 -0.54 3.63
N ASP A 189 -47.23 0.59 4.31
CA ASP A 189 -46.23 1.65 4.52
C ASP A 189 -45.59 1.67 5.90
N LYS A 190 -45.78 0.63 6.74
CA LYS A 190 -44.86 0.44 7.88
C LYS A 190 -43.46 0.28 7.28
N PRO A 191 -42.49 1.18 7.52
CA PRO A 191 -41.16 1.03 6.95
C PRO A 191 -40.65 -0.32 7.39
N ARG A 192 -40.56 -1.24 6.43
CA ARG A 192 -40.24 -2.64 6.69
C ARG A 192 -38.94 -2.64 7.47
N LYS A 193 -38.96 -3.26 8.66
CA LYS A 193 -37.72 -3.75 9.30
C LYS A 193 -36.93 -4.43 8.19
N PHE A 194 -35.61 -4.22 8.10
CA PHE A 194 -34.77 -4.87 7.10
C PHE A 194 -35.21 -6.34 7.03
N SER A 195 -35.77 -6.73 5.89
CA SER A 195 -36.38 -8.04 5.74
C SER A 195 -35.33 -9.10 6.07
N ARG A 196 -35.74 -10.29 6.52
CA ARG A 196 -34.80 -11.41 6.75
C ARG A 196 -33.76 -11.58 5.63
N PRO A 197 -34.11 -11.47 4.32
CA PRO A 197 -33.09 -11.50 3.26
C PRO A 197 -32.17 -10.28 3.28
N ALA A 198 -32.66 -9.07 3.58
CA ALA A 198 -31.83 -7.88 3.64
C ALA A 198 -30.80 -7.93 4.80
N ARG A 199 -31.14 -8.55 5.94
CA ARG A 199 -30.19 -8.86 7.03
C ARG A 199 -29.13 -9.88 6.61
N LEU A 200 -29.55 -10.90 5.86
CA LEU A 200 -28.65 -11.95 5.37
C LEU A 200 -27.63 -11.38 4.38
N ILE A 201 -28.08 -10.48 3.49
CA ILE A 201 -27.24 -9.76 2.53
C ILE A 201 -26.25 -8.85 3.25
N THR A 202 -26.66 -8.11 4.28
CA THR A 202 -25.74 -7.24 5.04
C THR A 202 -24.68 -8.06 5.79
N VAL A 203 -25.06 -9.17 6.43
CA VAL A 203 -24.10 -10.07 7.08
C VAL A 203 -23.12 -10.65 6.05
N MET A 204 -23.62 -11.13 4.91
CA MET A 204 -22.76 -11.66 3.83
C MET A 204 -21.77 -10.62 3.32
N LEU A 205 -22.22 -9.39 3.06
CA LEU A 205 -21.35 -8.28 2.63
C LEU A 205 -20.29 -7.96 3.67
N THR A 206 -20.64 -7.92 4.96
CA THR A 206 -19.63 -7.70 6.03
C THR A 206 -18.58 -8.81 6.08
N VAL A 207 -18.99 -10.07 5.93
CA VAL A 207 -18.06 -11.20 5.88
C VAL A 207 -17.14 -11.10 4.67
N CYS A 208 -17.67 -10.77 3.48
CA CYS A 208 -16.86 -10.55 2.29
C CYS A 208 -15.83 -9.43 2.48
N VAL A 209 -16.23 -8.29 3.07
CA VAL A 209 -15.32 -7.17 3.33
C VAL A 209 -14.21 -7.55 4.33
N VAL A 210 -14.55 -8.30 5.39
CA VAL A 210 -13.56 -8.78 6.37
C VAL A 210 -12.59 -9.78 5.73
N VAL A 211 -13.08 -10.73 4.92
CA VAL A 211 -12.24 -11.67 4.18
C VAL A 211 -11.30 -10.94 3.23
N LEU A 212 -11.81 -9.95 2.49
CA LEU A 212 -10.99 -9.15 1.58
C LEU A 212 -9.91 -8.36 2.33
N ALA A 213 -10.25 -7.77 3.48
CA ALA A 213 -9.30 -7.08 4.35
C ALA A 213 -8.22 -8.05 4.88
N CYS A 214 -8.59 -9.26 5.31
CA CYS A 214 -7.63 -10.27 5.73
C CYS A 214 -6.66 -10.67 4.60
N ILE A 215 -7.15 -10.83 3.37
CA ILE A 215 -6.29 -11.14 2.20
C ILE A 215 -5.27 -10.02 1.94
N ILE A 216 -5.63 -8.76 2.18
CA ILE A 216 -4.74 -7.60 1.97
C ILE A 216 -3.75 -7.43 3.13
N LEU A 217 -4.18 -7.73 4.37
CA LEU A 217 -3.41 -7.48 5.59
C LEU A 217 -2.44 -8.60 5.96
N VAL A 218 -2.71 -9.84 5.55
CA VAL A 218 -1.76 -10.94 5.73
C VAL A 218 -0.57 -10.68 4.81
N PRO A 219 0.67 -10.54 5.33
CA PRO A 219 1.85 -10.43 4.50
C PRO A 219 1.89 -11.68 3.64
N ASN A 220 1.65 -11.49 2.36
CA ASN A 220 1.78 -12.53 1.38
C ASN A 220 3.26 -12.93 1.47
N GLU A 221 3.57 -14.12 2.01
CA GLU A 221 4.83 -14.81 1.72
C GLU A 221 4.80 -15.12 0.22
N GLN A 222 4.92 -14.04 -0.56
CA GLN A 222 5.01 -14.04 -2.00
C GLN A 222 6.21 -14.92 -2.29
N ARG A 223 5.94 -16.03 -2.98
CA ARG A 223 6.97 -16.74 -3.75
C ARG A 223 7.84 -15.64 -4.38
N PRO A 224 9.16 -15.70 -4.18
CA PRO A 224 10.03 -14.65 -4.69
C PRO A 224 9.71 -14.42 -6.18
N PRO A 225 9.71 -13.17 -6.68
CA PRO A 225 9.55 -12.93 -8.10
C PRO A 225 10.53 -13.83 -8.88
N LEU A 226 10.16 -14.26 -10.10
CA LEU A 226 11.00 -15.14 -10.91
C LEU A 226 12.46 -14.62 -10.93
N GLY A 227 13.40 -15.39 -10.40
CA GLY A 227 14.82 -15.03 -10.28
C GLY A 227 15.29 -14.54 -8.89
N CYS A 228 14.43 -14.58 -7.88
CA CYS A 228 14.83 -14.28 -6.49
C CYS A 228 15.05 -15.57 -5.67
N ALA A 229 16.10 -15.57 -4.86
CA ALA A 229 16.43 -16.62 -3.90
C ALA A 229 16.82 -15.99 -2.56
N LYS A 230 16.61 -16.72 -1.46
CA LYS A 230 16.92 -16.29 -0.09
C LYS A 230 18.29 -16.84 0.37
N GLY A 231 18.84 -16.28 1.44
CA GLY A 231 20.09 -16.73 2.06
C GLY A 231 21.18 -15.66 2.10
N GLU A 232 22.40 -16.07 2.45
CA GLU A 232 23.56 -15.18 2.51
C GLU A 232 24.52 -15.46 1.36
N LEU A 233 25.01 -14.41 0.71
CA LEU A 233 25.96 -14.42 -0.40
C LEU A 233 27.07 -13.42 -0.13
N THR A 234 28.32 -13.82 -0.34
CA THR A 234 29.46 -12.90 -0.38
C THR A 234 29.91 -12.71 -1.82
N VAL A 235 30.04 -11.47 -2.26
CA VAL A 235 30.64 -11.12 -3.54
C VAL A 235 31.98 -10.46 -3.26
N ALA A 236 33.06 -11.20 -3.51
CA ALA A 236 34.42 -10.76 -3.25
C ALA A 236 35.14 -10.35 -4.54
N GLY A 237 36.26 -9.63 -4.43
CA GLY A 237 37.18 -9.45 -5.55
C GLY A 237 37.44 -7.99 -5.94
N SER A 238 37.25 -7.66 -7.21
CA SER A 238 37.59 -6.38 -7.84
C SER A 238 37.14 -5.16 -7.03
N THR A 239 38.08 -4.26 -6.75
CA THR A 239 37.78 -2.93 -6.20
C THR A 239 37.31 -1.95 -7.26
N ALA A 240 37.66 -2.17 -8.53
CA ALA A 240 37.26 -1.33 -9.65
C ALA A 240 35.77 -1.49 -9.95
N PHE A 241 35.25 -2.72 -9.90
CA PHE A 241 33.86 -3.04 -10.19
C PHE A 241 32.94 -3.06 -8.94
N ALA A 242 33.53 -2.94 -7.74
CA ALA A 242 32.79 -2.96 -6.47
C ALA A 242 31.58 -1.99 -6.42
N PRO A 243 31.67 -0.72 -6.87
CA PRO A 243 30.52 0.19 -6.79
C PRO A 243 29.29 -0.31 -7.56
N VAL A 244 29.49 -0.94 -8.73
CA VAL A 244 28.40 -1.52 -9.53
C VAL A 244 27.82 -2.74 -8.85
N VAL A 245 28.66 -3.66 -8.37
CA VAL A 245 28.22 -4.85 -7.65
C VAL A 245 27.44 -4.48 -6.39
N GLN A 246 27.89 -3.47 -5.64
CA GLN A 246 27.17 -2.96 -4.47
C GLN A 246 25.81 -2.37 -4.85
N ALA A 247 25.71 -1.64 -5.97
CA ALA A 247 24.44 -1.12 -6.45
C ALA A 247 23.48 -2.24 -6.85
N VAL A 248 23.98 -3.27 -7.53
CA VAL A 248 23.21 -4.48 -7.89
C VAL A 248 22.77 -5.24 -6.64
N ALA A 249 23.67 -5.45 -5.67
CA ALA A 249 23.40 -6.12 -4.41
C ALA A 249 22.29 -5.42 -3.62
N ARG A 250 22.40 -4.10 -3.39
CA ARG A 250 21.36 -3.32 -2.70
C ARG A 250 20.00 -3.42 -3.40
N ARG A 251 20.00 -3.42 -4.73
CA ARG A 251 18.76 -3.55 -5.52
C ARG A 251 18.18 -4.95 -5.41
N TYR A 252 19.01 -5.99 -5.48
CA TYR A 252 18.61 -7.37 -5.29
C TYR A 252 17.99 -7.57 -3.90
N GLU A 253 18.62 -7.12 -2.83
CA GLU A 253 18.10 -7.23 -1.46
C GLU A 253 16.76 -6.49 -1.27
N LYS A 254 16.57 -5.38 -1.98
CA LYS A 254 15.31 -4.61 -1.96
C LYS A 254 14.19 -5.35 -2.69
N GLU A 255 14.48 -6.00 -3.81
CA GLU A 255 13.50 -6.69 -4.66
C GLU A 255 13.26 -8.15 -4.23
N CYS A 256 14.27 -8.81 -3.65
CA CYS A 256 14.28 -10.20 -3.23
C CYS A 256 14.37 -10.30 -1.70
N THR A 257 13.22 -10.26 -1.02
CA THR A 257 13.16 -10.30 0.44
C THR A 257 13.72 -11.60 1.01
N GLY A 258 14.59 -11.49 2.02
CA GLY A 258 15.26 -12.63 2.65
C GLY A 258 16.61 -13.02 2.03
N ALA A 259 17.11 -12.28 1.04
CA ALA A 259 18.50 -12.33 0.61
C ALA A 259 19.35 -11.32 1.41
N ARG A 260 20.60 -11.68 1.69
CA ARG A 260 21.63 -10.79 2.22
C ARG A 260 22.93 -10.96 1.43
N ILE A 261 23.43 -9.87 0.88
CA ILE A 261 24.58 -9.85 -0.02
C ILE A 261 25.66 -8.93 0.54
N THR A 262 26.76 -9.54 0.96
CA THR A 262 27.94 -8.82 1.45
C THR A 262 28.93 -8.62 0.31
N VAL A 263 29.34 -7.38 0.03
CA VAL A 263 30.38 -7.11 -0.97
C VAL A 263 31.73 -6.87 -0.27
N ASP A 264 32.71 -7.73 -0.53
CA ASP A 264 34.06 -7.71 0.06
C ASP A 264 35.14 -7.49 -1.02
N ALA A 265 35.39 -6.23 -1.36
CA ALA A 265 36.31 -5.87 -2.44
C ALA A 265 37.76 -5.70 -1.93
N ARG A 266 38.60 -6.72 -2.14
CA ARG A 266 40.02 -6.76 -1.72
C ARG A 266 41.02 -6.99 -2.86
N GLY A 267 40.55 -6.99 -4.11
CA GLY A 267 41.35 -7.31 -5.30
C GLY A 267 40.91 -8.63 -5.93
N SER A 268 41.00 -8.68 -7.26
CA SER A 268 40.50 -9.79 -8.08
C SER A 268 41.10 -11.14 -7.68
N GLU A 269 42.42 -11.22 -7.53
CA GLU A 269 43.10 -12.48 -7.16
C GLU A 269 42.74 -12.93 -5.74
N ALA A 270 42.50 -11.99 -4.82
CA ALA A 270 42.05 -12.32 -3.47
C ALA A 270 40.67 -12.98 -3.49
N GLY A 271 39.72 -12.42 -4.24
CA GLY A 271 38.39 -13.01 -4.40
C GLY A 271 38.44 -14.38 -5.08
N LEU A 272 39.27 -14.54 -6.11
CA LEU A 272 39.48 -15.82 -6.79
C LEU A 272 40.01 -16.89 -5.86
N ARG A 273 40.97 -16.55 -4.98
CA ARG A 273 41.47 -17.45 -3.93
C ARG A 273 40.37 -17.82 -2.92
N ASP A 274 39.52 -16.88 -2.53
CA ASP A 274 38.40 -17.14 -1.61
C ASP A 274 37.42 -18.16 -2.21
N VAL A 275 37.10 -18.04 -3.51
CA VAL A 275 36.26 -19.02 -4.22
C VAL A 275 36.97 -20.36 -4.37
N ALA A 276 38.24 -20.38 -4.77
CA ALA A 276 39.00 -21.61 -4.98
C ALA A 276 39.22 -22.42 -3.68
N SER A 277 39.36 -21.72 -2.55
CA SER A 277 39.55 -22.31 -1.22
C SER A 277 38.26 -22.69 -0.49
N SER A 278 37.09 -22.38 -1.07
CA SER A 278 35.77 -22.71 -0.52
C SER A 278 35.02 -23.73 -1.39
N PRO A 279 35.50 -24.99 -1.49
CA PRO A 279 34.82 -26.05 -2.20
C PRO A 279 33.63 -26.51 -1.37
N SER A 280 32.43 -25.98 -1.57
CA SER A 280 31.29 -26.51 -0.80
C SER A 280 29.96 -26.52 -1.53
N PRO A 281 29.22 -27.65 -1.42
CA PRO A 281 27.79 -27.73 -1.69
C PRO A 281 26.90 -27.06 -0.62
N ASP A 282 27.37 -26.92 0.64
CA ASP A 282 26.63 -26.35 1.79
C ASP A 282 27.39 -25.21 2.52
N GLY A 283 28.54 -24.81 2.01
CA GLY A 283 29.40 -23.76 2.57
C GLY A 283 29.14 -22.38 1.97
N LYS A 284 29.87 -21.37 2.45
CA LYS A 284 29.69 -19.95 2.10
C LYS A 284 29.45 -19.78 0.60
N ASN A 285 28.31 -19.19 0.23
CA ASN A 285 28.06 -18.77 -1.14
C ASN A 285 29.02 -17.61 -1.45
N ILE A 286 30.00 -17.85 -2.33
CA ILE A 286 30.96 -16.83 -2.74
C ILE A 286 30.97 -16.70 -4.26
N ILE A 287 30.88 -15.46 -4.74
CA ILE A 287 31.16 -15.07 -6.13
C ILE A 287 32.42 -14.21 -6.10
N ALA A 288 33.39 -14.50 -6.96
CA ALA A 288 34.55 -13.64 -7.17
C ALA A 288 34.36 -12.79 -8.43
N ILE A 289 34.55 -11.48 -8.31
CA ILE A 289 34.57 -10.54 -9.42
C ILE A 289 36.03 -10.25 -9.79
N SER A 290 36.37 -10.36 -11.06
CA SER A 290 37.74 -10.19 -11.55
C SER A 290 37.79 -9.31 -12.80
N ASP A 291 38.70 -8.33 -12.80
CA ASP A 291 39.00 -7.53 -13.99
C ASP A 291 39.92 -8.37 -14.88
N GLY A 292 39.40 -8.86 -15.99
CA GLY A 292 40.11 -9.76 -16.89
C GLY A 292 39.92 -11.25 -16.55
N ARG A 293 40.22 -12.08 -17.55
CA ARG A 293 40.00 -13.52 -17.52
C ARG A 293 41.13 -14.22 -16.77
N VAL A 294 40.77 -15.11 -15.86
CA VAL A 294 41.69 -16.05 -15.22
C VAL A 294 42.21 -17.07 -16.23
N ASN A 295 43.49 -17.42 -16.12
CA ASN A 295 44.07 -18.53 -16.85
C ASN A 295 43.43 -19.86 -16.39
N GLU A 296 42.56 -20.44 -17.21
CA GLU A 296 41.77 -21.64 -16.85
C GLU A 296 42.65 -22.84 -16.46
N GLY A 297 43.85 -22.97 -17.05
CA GLY A 297 44.81 -24.02 -16.70
C GLY A 297 45.36 -23.92 -15.27
N ALA A 298 45.32 -22.73 -14.66
CA ALA A 298 45.78 -22.50 -13.29
C ALA A 298 44.68 -22.75 -12.24
N SER A 299 43.41 -22.86 -12.65
CA SER A 299 42.26 -22.96 -11.73
C SER A 299 41.10 -23.75 -12.34
N PRO A 300 41.26 -25.07 -12.57
CA PRO A 300 40.29 -25.90 -13.30
C PRO A 300 38.93 -26.07 -12.60
N ARG A 301 38.82 -25.63 -11.34
CA ARG A 301 37.59 -25.71 -10.53
C ARG A 301 36.77 -24.43 -10.57
N LEU A 302 37.30 -23.35 -11.15
CA LEU A 302 36.56 -22.10 -11.28
C LEU A 302 35.70 -22.15 -12.54
N TRP A 303 34.42 -21.84 -12.37
CA TRP A 303 33.52 -21.58 -13.48
C TRP A 303 33.33 -20.07 -13.60
N GLY A 304 33.67 -19.52 -14.76
CA GLY A 304 33.64 -18.08 -15.02
C GLY A 304 32.62 -17.70 -16.09
N GLN A 305 32.01 -16.53 -15.93
CA GLN A 305 31.19 -15.91 -16.97
C GLN A 305 31.50 -14.42 -17.08
N ALA A 306 31.46 -13.88 -18.30
CA ALA A 306 31.68 -12.46 -18.57
C ALA A 306 30.46 -11.63 -18.14
N VAL A 307 30.67 -10.58 -17.35
CA VAL A 307 29.61 -9.73 -16.79
C VAL A 307 29.50 -8.43 -17.56
N ALA A 308 30.62 -7.70 -17.66
CA ALA A 308 30.68 -6.38 -18.25
C ALA A 308 31.98 -6.18 -19.04
N ARG A 309 31.93 -5.33 -20.05
CA ARG A 309 33.08 -4.73 -20.70
C ARG A 309 33.27 -3.36 -20.06
N SER A 310 34.36 -3.18 -19.32
CA SER A 310 34.62 -1.99 -18.50
C SER A 310 35.79 -1.18 -19.05
N LEU A 311 35.61 0.14 -19.07
CA LEU A 311 36.65 1.10 -19.43
C LEU A 311 37.55 1.42 -18.26
N PHE A 312 38.85 1.38 -18.53
CA PHE A 312 39.87 1.86 -17.62
C PHE A 312 40.55 3.09 -18.22
N ALA A 313 41.07 3.94 -17.36
CA ALA A 313 41.70 5.19 -17.73
C ALA A 313 43.09 5.27 -17.13
N LEU A 314 44.01 5.82 -17.92
CA LEU A 314 45.23 6.40 -17.39
C LEU A 314 44.88 7.79 -16.83
N VAL A 315 45.28 8.05 -15.60
CA VAL A 315 44.97 9.29 -14.89
C VAL A 315 46.24 9.96 -14.42
N VAL A 316 46.26 11.28 -14.53
CA VAL A 316 47.30 12.13 -13.93
C VAL A 316 46.68 13.07 -12.92
N ASN A 317 47.49 13.62 -12.03
CA ASN A 317 47.10 14.75 -11.21
C ASN A 317 46.69 15.94 -12.10
N GLU A 318 45.68 16.70 -11.70
CA GLU A 318 45.17 17.85 -12.48
C GLU A 318 46.25 18.88 -12.86
N LYS A 319 47.33 18.97 -12.08
CA LYS A 319 48.47 19.88 -12.28
C LYS A 319 49.42 19.45 -13.39
N VAL A 320 49.41 18.18 -13.79
CA VAL A 320 50.20 17.70 -14.92
C VAL A 320 49.51 18.15 -16.22
N PRO A 321 50.18 18.96 -17.07
CA PRO A 321 49.55 19.52 -18.27
C PRO A 321 49.45 18.54 -19.45
N VAL A 322 50.01 17.34 -19.31
CA VAL A 322 49.96 16.28 -20.32
C VAL A 322 48.54 15.77 -20.47
N THR A 323 48.04 15.73 -21.72
CA THR A 323 46.69 15.25 -22.06
C THR A 323 46.68 13.95 -22.85
N ASN A 324 47.84 13.50 -23.32
CA ASN A 324 48.00 12.30 -24.12
C ASN A 324 49.39 11.70 -23.89
N LEU A 325 49.47 10.37 -23.81
CA LEU A 325 50.72 9.62 -23.80
C LEU A 325 50.70 8.55 -24.88
N THR A 326 51.83 8.35 -25.57
CA THR A 326 52.01 7.16 -26.40
C THR A 326 52.23 5.93 -25.52
N SER A 327 51.92 4.75 -26.03
CA SER A 327 52.20 3.48 -25.35
C SER A 327 53.68 3.33 -24.97
N ASP A 328 54.59 3.86 -25.79
CA ASP A 328 56.03 3.82 -25.48
C ASP A 328 56.40 4.77 -24.34
N GLN A 329 55.87 6.00 -24.33
CA GLN A 329 56.04 6.92 -23.20
C GLN A 329 55.44 6.35 -21.92
N LEU A 330 54.24 5.78 -22.01
CA LEU A 330 53.56 5.11 -20.91
C LEU A 330 54.42 3.98 -20.35
N ARG A 331 54.94 3.10 -21.21
CA ARG A 331 55.85 2.03 -20.80
C ARG A 331 57.13 2.58 -20.17
N SER A 332 57.74 3.61 -20.76
CA SER A 332 58.95 4.23 -20.21
C SER A 332 58.72 4.90 -18.86
N ILE A 333 57.55 5.48 -18.61
CA ILE A 333 57.17 6.00 -17.28
C ILE A 333 57.05 4.87 -16.27
N PHE A 334 56.22 3.85 -16.56
CA PHE A 334 55.93 2.79 -15.60
C PHE A 334 57.09 1.81 -15.40
N THR A 335 58.08 1.80 -16.30
CA THR A 335 59.36 1.08 -16.13
C THR A 335 60.48 1.95 -15.53
N GLY A 336 60.19 3.23 -15.24
CA GLY A 336 61.12 4.15 -14.58
C GLY A 336 62.22 4.74 -15.48
N GLN A 337 62.09 4.63 -16.79
CA GLN A 337 62.99 5.28 -17.76
C GLN A 337 62.71 6.78 -17.88
N ILE A 338 61.43 7.18 -17.82
CA ILE A 338 61.00 8.57 -17.69
C ILE A 338 60.67 8.85 -16.23
N THR A 339 61.42 9.78 -15.63
CA THR A 339 61.35 10.10 -14.20
C THR A 339 61.02 11.56 -13.94
N ASN A 340 61.03 12.42 -14.95
CA ASN A 340 60.59 13.81 -14.86
C ASN A 340 59.68 14.16 -16.03
N TRP A 341 58.59 14.87 -15.73
CA TRP A 341 57.63 15.31 -16.75
C TRP A 341 58.24 16.22 -17.81
N SER A 342 59.38 16.87 -17.53
CA SER A 342 60.10 17.69 -18.51
C SER A 342 60.68 16.88 -19.68
N GLN A 343 60.80 15.55 -19.54
CA GLN A 343 61.18 14.64 -20.61
C GLN A 343 60.04 14.42 -21.64
N ILE A 344 58.81 14.83 -21.30
CA ILE A 344 57.62 14.72 -22.14
C ILE A 344 57.13 16.11 -22.56
N ASP A 345 56.97 17.02 -21.60
CA ASP A 345 56.67 18.43 -21.85
C ASP A 345 57.73 19.31 -21.17
N PRO A 346 58.71 19.84 -21.93
CA PRO A 346 59.81 20.65 -21.38
C PRO A 346 59.36 21.88 -20.56
N ARG A 347 58.10 22.32 -20.68
CA ARG A 347 57.54 23.46 -19.93
C ARG A 347 57.13 23.10 -18.51
N TYR A 348 57.06 21.82 -18.16
CA TYR A 348 56.65 21.35 -16.84
C TYR A 348 57.70 20.44 -16.23
N SER A 349 58.49 20.97 -15.29
CA SER A 349 59.48 20.19 -14.55
C SER A 349 58.92 19.77 -13.20
N ALA A 350 58.60 18.49 -13.08
CA ALA A 350 58.21 17.85 -11.83
C ALA A 350 58.59 16.37 -11.88
N PRO A 351 59.04 15.77 -10.76
CA PRO A 351 59.26 14.33 -10.69
C PRO A 351 57.98 13.57 -11.04
N VAL A 352 58.12 12.52 -11.86
CA VAL A 352 57.03 11.59 -12.15
C VAL A 352 56.86 10.67 -10.95
N GLN A 353 55.66 10.67 -10.39
CA GLN A 353 55.31 9.83 -9.25
C GLN A 353 54.37 8.72 -9.73
N VAL A 354 54.92 7.52 -9.93
CA VAL A 354 54.16 6.38 -10.44
C VAL A 354 53.42 5.71 -9.28
N MET A 355 52.10 5.68 -9.41
CA MET A 355 51.19 4.90 -8.56
C MET A 355 50.71 3.69 -9.35
N SER A 356 50.87 2.52 -8.77
CA SER A 356 50.39 1.26 -9.33
C SER A 356 49.65 0.48 -8.26
N ARG A 357 49.19 -0.72 -8.60
CA ARG A 357 48.43 -1.58 -7.70
C ARG A 357 49.27 -2.76 -7.21
N THR A 358 48.85 -3.37 -6.11
CA THR A 358 49.39 -4.67 -5.69
C THR A 358 49.16 -5.73 -6.78
N THR A 359 49.93 -6.80 -6.77
CA THR A 359 49.85 -7.90 -7.75
C THR A 359 48.50 -8.63 -7.73
N ASP A 360 47.70 -8.45 -6.68
CA ASP A 360 46.36 -9.03 -6.55
C ASP A 360 45.28 -8.27 -7.35
N SER A 361 45.65 -7.17 -8.01
CA SER A 361 44.74 -6.31 -8.78
C SER A 361 44.55 -6.82 -10.22
N GLY A 362 43.32 -7.19 -10.58
CA GLY A 362 42.97 -7.51 -11.98
C GLY A 362 43.21 -6.33 -12.92
N THR A 363 42.97 -5.10 -12.44
CA THR A 363 43.26 -3.87 -13.18
C THR A 363 44.74 -3.79 -13.56
N ARG A 364 45.65 -4.14 -12.62
CA ARG A 364 47.10 -4.17 -12.89
C ARG A 364 47.45 -5.23 -13.90
N ILE A 365 46.95 -6.45 -13.71
CA ILE A 365 47.20 -7.56 -14.62
C ILE A 365 46.77 -7.19 -16.05
N SER A 366 45.61 -6.54 -16.18
CA SER A 366 45.11 -6.03 -17.47
C SER A 366 45.98 -4.91 -18.04
N PHE A 367 46.41 -3.94 -17.22
CA PHE A 367 47.30 -2.85 -17.61
C PHE A 367 48.67 -3.37 -18.09
N ASP A 368 49.30 -4.25 -17.31
CA ASP A 368 50.60 -4.83 -17.60
C ASP A 368 50.60 -5.64 -18.89
N ARG A 369 49.54 -6.43 -19.11
CA ARG A 369 49.35 -7.19 -20.35
C ARG A 369 49.24 -6.29 -21.58
N LEU A 370 48.56 -5.15 -21.45
CA LEU A 370 48.27 -4.27 -22.59
C LEU A 370 49.42 -3.31 -22.92
N PHE A 371 50.15 -2.81 -21.92
CA PHE A 371 51.07 -1.69 -22.10
C PHE A 371 52.51 -1.98 -21.66
N ILE A 372 52.72 -2.87 -20.69
CA ILE A 372 54.04 -3.07 -20.06
C ILE A 372 54.78 -4.26 -20.65
N THR A 373 54.12 -5.40 -20.83
CA THR A 373 54.70 -6.64 -21.41
C THR A 373 55.38 -6.34 -22.76
N PRO A 374 56.62 -6.84 -23.01
CA PRO A 374 57.39 -7.83 -22.25
C PRO A 374 58.23 -7.27 -21.08
N ASN A 375 58.17 -5.96 -20.80
CA ASN A 375 58.88 -5.38 -19.68
C ASN A 375 58.16 -5.71 -18.36
N LEU A 376 58.82 -5.40 -17.24
CA LEU A 376 58.25 -5.53 -15.91
C LEU A 376 58.26 -4.17 -15.22
N GLU A 377 57.19 -3.90 -14.47
CA GLU A 377 57.17 -2.77 -13.55
C GLU A 377 58.26 -2.98 -12.46
N PRO A 378 58.92 -1.90 -11.99
CA PRO A 378 59.88 -1.99 -10.91
C PRO A 378 59.28 -2.61 -9.64
N ALA A 379 60.12 -3.23 -8.82
CA ALA A 379 59.70 -3.64 -7.47
C ALA A 379 59.21 -2.42 -6.68
N ALA A 380 58.08 -2.56 -5.97
CA ALA A 380 57.53 -1.48 -5.16
C ALA A 380 58.51 -1.10 -4.05
N VAL A 381 58.73 0.21 -3.87
CA VAL A 381 59.83 0.74 -3.04
C VAL A 381 59.34 1.17 -1.65
N SER A 382 58.04 1.48 -1.47
CA SER A 382 57.51 1.84 -0.15
C SER A 382 56.06 1.39 0.09
N ALA A 383 55.80 0.89 1.30
CA ALA A 383 54.45 0.76 1.83
C ALA A 383 53.99 2.14 2.32
N GLY A 384 53.12 2.82 1.56
CA GLY A 384 52.48 4.08 1.98
C GLY A 384 52.74 5.32 1.10
N CYS A 385 53.55 5.20 0.05
CA CYS A 385 53.92 6.31 -0.84
C CYS A 385 54.50 7.53 -0.11
N ALA A 386 55.15 7.32 1.04
CA ALA A 386 55.89 8.39 1.69
C ALA A 386 57.27 8.46 1.05
N ARG A 387 57.67 9.66 0.63
CA ARG A 387 59.00 9.94 0.08
C ARG A 387 60.06 9.43 1.05
N ASP A 388 60.66 8.30 0.73
CA ASP A 388 61.92 7.93 1.33
C ASP A 388 62.99 8.77 0.64
N THR A 389 63.58 9.71 1.37
CA THR A 389 64.64 10.60 0.87
C THR A 389 65.92 9.86 0.48
N SER A 390 65.98 8.54 0.69
CA SER A 390 67.10 7.66 0.34
C SER A 390 66.93 6.87 -0.96
N ALA A 391 65.74 6.86 -1.58
CA ALA A 391 65.49 6.14 -2.83
C ALA A 391 65.28 7.10 -4.00
N ASP A 392 66.10 6.98 -5.05
CA ASP A 392 65.95 7.69 -6.33
C ASP A 392 64.65 7.33 -7.09
N ARG A 393 63.86 6.38 -6.57
CA ARG A 393 62.73 5.73 -7.24
C ARG A 393 61.59 5.54 -6.27
N GLU A 394 60.41 6.04 -6.61
CA GLU A 394 59.23 5.84 -5.77
C GLU A 394 58.11 5.24 -6.63
N TYR A 395 58.06 3.91 -6.59
CA TYR A 395 57.00 3.11 -7.18
C TYR A 395 56.07 2.67 -6.05
N CYS A 396 54.87 3.26 -5.98
CA CYS A 396 53.93 2.97 -4.90
C CYS A 396 52.92 1.92 -5.32
N ALA A 397 52.82 0.82 -4.57
CA ALA A 397 51.82 -0.22 -4.78
C ALA A 397 50.63 -0.03 -3.83
N LEU A 398 49.45 0.18 -4.42
CA LEU A 398 48.21 0.47 -3.71
C LEU A 398 47.25 -0.71 -3.75
N SER A 399 46.54 -0.93 -2.64
CA SER A 399 45.69 -2.11 -2.47
C SER A 399 44.33 -1.94 -3.17
N SER A 400 43.83 -0.72 -3.28
CA SER A 400 42.48 -0.44 -3.77
C SER A 400 42.41 0.68 -4.82
N THR A 401 41.29 0.70 -5.55
CA THR A 401 40.98 1.79 -6.49
C THR A 401 40.81 3.12 -5.76
N ASP A 402 40.17 3.15 -4.60
CA ASP A 402 39.97 4.38 -3.84
C ASP A 402 41.30 4.95 -3.31
N GLU A 403 42.25 4.10 -2.88
CA GLU A 403 43.60 4.54 -2.54
C GLU A 403 44.31 5.18 -3.75
N MET A 404 44.16 4.60 -4.95
CA MET A 404 44.72 5.16 -6.18
C MET A 404 44.15 6.56 -6.46
N VAL A 405 42.83 6.74 -6.33
CA VAL A 405 42.18 8.05 -6.49
C VAL A 405 42.79 9.09 -5.56
N GLN A 406 42.92 8.76 -4.27
CA GLN A 406 43.45 9.67 -3.26
C GLN A 406 44.92 10.00 -3.50
N LYS A 407 45.75 8.99 -3.80
CA LYS A 407 47.20 9.17 -3.95
C LYS A 407 47.52 9.94 -5.23
N VAL A 408 46.97 9.58 -6.39
CA VAL A 408 47.24 10.35 -7.62
C VAL A 408 46.78 11.82 -7.47
N ALA A 409 45.67 12.08 -6.78
CA ALA A 409 45.19 13.44 -6.53
C ALA A 409 46.09 14.25 -5.57
N THR A 410 46.82 13.57 -4.67
CA THR A 410 47.69 14.22 -3.67
C THR A 410 49.03 14.65 -4.26
N PHE A 411 49.62 13.85 -5.16
CA PHE A 411 50.96 14.11 -5.69
C PHE A 411 50.91 14.93 -6.99
N PRO A 412 51.49 16.16 -7.04
CA PRO A 412 51.43 17.03 -8.23
C PRO A 412 52.00 16.44 -9.53
N GLY A 413 52.94 15.48 -9.41
CA GLY A 413 53.50 14.72 -10.54
C GLY A 413 52.93 13.30 -10.67
N GLY A 414 51.82 13.02 -9.99
CA GLY A 414 51.18 11.72 -9.89
C GLY A 414 50.62 11.22 -11.21
N ILE A 415 50.87 9.94 -11.50
CA ILE A 415 50.24 9.17 -12.57
C ILE A 415 49.82 7.81 -12.02
N GLY A 416 48.68 7.30 -12.48
CA GLY A 416 48.20 5.97 -12.15
C GLY A 416 47.10 5.53 -13.10
N TYR A 417 46.46 4.40 -12.80
CA TYR A 417 45.38 3.84 -13.61
C TYR A 417 44.24 3.31 -12.74
N MET A 418 43.02 3.39 -13.24
CA MET A 418 41.79 2.97 -12.55
C MET A 418 40.62 2.82 -13.52
N ASP A 419 39.48 2.30 -13.09
CA ASP A 419 38.26 2.37 -13.89
C ASP A 419 37.83 3.82 -14.13
N LEU A 420 37.25 4.09 -15.30
CA LEU A 420 36.92 5.44 -15.71
C LEU A 420 35.93 6.13 -14.76
N ARG A 421 35.01 5.38 -14.14
CA ARG A 421 34.07 5.91 -13.14
C ARG A 421 34.83 6.47 -11.94
N ALA A 422 35.79 5.70 -11.41
CA ALA A 422 36.64 6.16 -10.31
C ALA A 422 37.44 7.40 -10.68
N ALA A 423 37.97 7.45 -11.90
CA ALA A 423 38.72 8.62 -12.39
C ALA A 423 37.85 9.89 -12.42
N LYS A 424 36.59 9.77 -12.83
CA LYS A 424 35.63 10.89 -12.92
C LYS A 424 35.09 11.35 -11.55
N ARG A 425 35.31 10.59 -10.47
CA ARG A 425 34.80 10.94 -9.12
C ARG A 425 35.55 12.10 -8.46
N SER A 426 36.77 12.44 -8.92
CA SER A 426 37.60 13.49 -8.32
C SER A 426 37.93 14.56 -9.35
N SER A 427 37.70 15.83 -9.03
CA SER A 427 38.11 16.96 -9.87
C SER A 427 39.62 17.17 -9.92
N HIS A 428 40.37 16.60 -8.97
CA HIS A 428 41.83 16.68 -8.91
C HIS A 428 42.54 15.65 -9.79
N LEU A 429 41.78 14.83 -10.52
CA LEU A 429 42.28 13.84 -11.45
C LEU A 429 41.88 14.20 -12.86
N ARG A 430 42.79 13.93 -13.80
CA ARG A 430 42.55 14.10 -15.23
C ARG A 430 42.78 12.77 -15.93
N PRO A 431 41.73 12.11 -16.46
CA PRO A 431 41.88 11.06 -17.46
C PRO A 431 42.58 11.61 -18.70
N ILE A 432 43.54 10.88 -19.24
CA ILE A 432 44.29 11.28 -20.44
C ILE A 432 44.16 10.26 -21.56
N ALA A 433 44.40 10.71 -22.79
CA ALA A 433 44.40 9.84 -23.95
C ALA A 433 45.63 8.92 -23.96
N ILE A 434 45.44 7.74 -24.56
CA ILE A 434 46.51 6.78 -24.85
C ILE A 434 46.55 6.63 -26.37
N ASP A 435 47.72 6.86 -26.98
CA ASP A 435 47.92 6.80 -28.43
C ASP A 435 46.93 7.71 -29.22
N GLY A 436 46.53 8.85 -28.63
CA GLY A 436 45.57 9.79 -29.24
C GLY A 436 44.09 9.43 -29.04
N HIS A 437 43.80 8.26 -28.45
CA HIS A 437 42.44 7.80 -28.19
C HIS A 437 41.97 8.16 -26.77
N GLN A 438 40.77 8.71 -26.67
CA GLN A 438 40.17 9.10 -25.38
C GLN A 438 39.55 7.87 -24.71
N PRO A 439 39.46 7.83 -23.36
CA PRO A 439 38.81 6.75 -22.65
C PRO A 439 37.29 6.80 -22.86
N MET A 440 36.83 6.26 -24.00
CA MET A 440 35.44 6.27 -24.44
C MET A 440 35.05 4.91 -25.00
N ILE A 441 33.83 4.47 -24.70
CA ILE A 441 33.48 3.04 -24.88
C ILE A 441 33.23 2.67 -26.34
N ASN A 442 32.93 3.71 -27.13
CA ASN A 442 32.67 3.66 -28.56
C ASN A 442 33.91 4.03 -29.40
N ASP A 443 35.02 4.43 -28.77
CA ASP A 443 36.28 4.63 -29.48
C ASP A 443 36.95 3.27 -29.73
N ALA A 444 36.91 2.80 -30.98
CA ALA A 444 37.46 1.51 -31.36
C ALA A 444 38.99 1.43 -31.22
N GLY A 445 39.69 2.57 -31.20
CA GLY A 445 41.13 2.61 -31.03
C GLY A 445 41.59 2.68 -29.56
N TYR A 446 40.67 2.93 -28.62
CA TYR A 446 41.01 2.93 -27.20
C TYR A 446 41.15 1.51 -26.66
N ARG A 447 42.37 1.14 -26.26
CA ARG A 447 42.73 -0.25 -25.93
C ARG A 447 42.64 -0.60 -24.44
N PHE A 448 42.54 0.37 -23.54
CA PHE A 448 42.51 0.08 -22.09
C PHE A 448 41.09 -0.30 -21.63
N VAL A 449 40.68 -1.48 -22.05
CA VAL A 449 39.38 -2.08 -21.77
C VAL A 449 39.62 -3.47 -21.20
N ALA A 450 38.89 -3.84 -20.16
CA ALA A 450 38.90 -5.21 -19.63
C ALA A 450 37.48 -5.77 -19.57
N ILE A 451 37.37 -7.09 -19.63
CA ILE A 451 36.12 -7.79 -19.38
C ILE A 451 36.10 -8.16 -17.90
N GLU A 452 35.07 -7.73 -17.20
CA GLU A 452 34.75 -8.13 -15.84
C GLU A 452 34.14 -9.52 -15.87
N TYR A 453 34.66 -10.44 -15.07
CA TYR A 453 34.17 -11.81 -14.95
C TYR A 453 33.64 -12.08 -13.55
N ALA A 454 32.55 -12.84 -13.46
CA ALA A 454 32.10 -13.46 -12.23
C ALA A 454 32.50 -14.93 -12.21
N TYR A 455 33.16 -15.35 -11.14
CA TYR A 455 33.66 -16.70 -10.92
C TYR A 455 32.99 -17.34 -9.71
N THR A 456 32.67 -18.63 -9.85
CA THR A 456 32.14 -19.49 -8.78
C THR A 456 32.93 -20.78 -8.71
N TYR A 457 32.82 -21.48 -7.57
CA TYR A 457 33.36 -22.82 -7.46
C TYR A 457 32.44 -23.79 -8.21
N GLY A 458 32.89 -24.24 -9.38
CA GLY A 458 32.04 -25.01 -10.30
C GLY A 458 30.82 -24.22 -10.80
N LYS A 459 30.01 -24.88 -11.64
CA LYS A 459 28.79 -24.27 -12.18
C LYS A 459 27.73 -24.13 -11.08
N PRO A 460 27.10 -22.95 -10.91
CA PRO A 460 26.05 -22.75 -9.92
C PRO A 460 24.88 -23.73 -10.07
N VAL A 461 24.30 -24.16 -8.95
CA VAL A 461 23.07 -24.97 -8.95
C VAL A 461 21.90 -24.09 -9.39
N PRO A 462 21.09 -24.49 -10.40
CA PRO A 462 19.96 -23.71 -10.86
C PRO A 462 18.99 -23.36 -9.72
N GLY A 463 18.60 -22.09 -9.62
CA GLY A 463 17.69 -21.60 -8.57
C GLY A 463 18.34 -21.36 -7.21
N SER A 464 19.64 -21.63 -7.04
CA SER A 464 20.41 -21.21 -5.86
C SER A 464 20.52 -19.68 -5.79
N LEU A 465 20.90 -19.14 -4.62
CA LEU A 465 21.17 -17.70 -4.47
C LEU A 465 22.30 -17.22 -5.39
N VAL A 466 23.34 -18.02 -5.57
CA VAL A 466 24.44 -17.73 -6.49
C VAL A 466 23.93 -17.64 -7.93
N ASP A 467 23.21 -18.64 -8.40
CA ASP A 467 22.64 -18.68 -9.76
C ASP A 467 21.65 -17.53 -10.00
N SER A 468 20.78 -17.28 -9.03
CA SER A 468 19.76 -16.23 -9.07
C SER A 468 20.39 -14.84 -9.11
N PHE A 469 21.41 -14.57 -8.28
CA PHE A 469 22.11 -13.29 -8.29
C PHE A 469 22.90 -13.07 -9.58
N LEU A 470 23.58 -14.09 -10.09
CA LEU A 470 24.31 -14.01 -11.36
C LEU A 470 23.35 -13.78 -12.54
N THR A 471 22.20 -14.45 -12.55
CA THR A 471 21.14 -14.21 -13.53
C THR A 471 20.61 -12.78 -13.41
N TYR A 472 20.36 -12.31 -12.20
CA TYR A 472 19.90 -10.95 -11.95
C TYR A 472 20.88 -9.87 -12.44
N LEU A 473 22.18 -10.10 -12.22
CA LEU A 473 23.29 -9.25 -12.66
C LEU A 473 23.40 -9.20 -14.19
N ASN A 474 23.31 -10.37 -14.85
CA ASN A 474 23.63 -10.50 -16.27
C ASN A 474 22.44 -10.29 -17.20
N THR A 475 21.29 -10.89 -16.89
CA THR A 475 20.11 -10.90 -17.78
C THR A 475 18.85 -10.33 -17.13
N GLY A 476 18.84 -10.17 -15.80
CA GLY A 476 17.73 -9.61 -15.04
C GLY A 476 17.77 -8.09 -14.86
N PRO A 477 16.93 -7.56 -13.94
CA PRO A 477 16.81 -6.12 -13.68
C PRO A 477 18.13 -5.44 -13.25
N GLY A 478 19.02 -6.18 -12.58
CA GLY A 478 20.33 -5.71 -12.15
C GLY A 478 21.26 -5.30 -13.29
N ARG A 479 21.04 -5.82 -14.50
CA ARG A 479 21.79 -5.43 -15.71
C ARG A 479 21.77 -3.92 -15.96
N SER A 480 20.69 -3.23 -15.61
CA SER A 480 20.60 -1.77 -15.77
C SER A 480 21.58 -0.99 -14.88
N ASN A 481 22.01 -1.56 -13.75
CA ASN A 481 23.06 -0.99 -12.91
C ASN A 481 24.46 -1.23 -13.48
N VAL A 482 24.62 -2.24 -14.33
CA VAL A 482 25.85 -2.51 -15.10
C VAL A 482 25.93 -1.62 -16.34
N SER A 483 24.80 -1.23 -16.91
CA SER A 483 24.76 -0.35 -18.09
C SER A 483 25.06 1.09 -17.69
N THR A 484 26.32 1.50 -17.79
CA THR A 484 26.77 2.88 -17.53
C THR A 484 27.49 3.46 -18.75
N ASP A 485 27.91 4.72 -18.70
CA ASP A 485 28.75 5.32 -19.75
C ASP A 485 30.13 4.64 -19.86
N ASP A 486 30.55 3.95 -18.79
CA ASP A 486 31.89 3.39 -18.62
C ASP A 486 31.89 1.85 -18.61
N ASP A 487 30.71 1.22 -18.57
CA ASP A 487 30.53 -0.24 -18.55
C ASP A 487 29.38 -0.70 -19.44
N GLN A 488 29.66 -1.75 -20.19
CA GLN A 488 28.71 -2.36 -21.11
C GLN A 488 28.41 -3.80 -20.67
N PRO A 489 27.15 -4.15 -20.36
CA PRO A 489 26.81 -5.52 -20.00
C PRO A 489 27.14 -6.47 -21.16
N CYS A 490 27.72 -7.63 -20.84
CA CYS A 490 28.13 -8.60 -21.85
C CYS A 490 26.96 -9.39 -22.45
N TYR A 491 25.87 -9.58 -21.70
CA TYR A 491 24.66 -10.26 -22.16
C TYR A 491 23.68 -9.30 -22.85
N THR A 492 24.17 -8.62 -23.88
CA THR A 492 23.37 -7.84 -24.84
C THR A 492 23.73 -8.29 -26.26
N PRO A 493 22.80 -8.16 -27.24
CA PRO A 493 23.09 -8.52 -28.63
C PRO A 493 24.38 -7.88 -29.18
N ASP A 494 24.64 -6.63 -28.82
CA ASP A 494 25.76 -5.85 -29.34
C ASP A 494 27.12 -6.19 -28.68
N ASN A 495 27.10 -6.65 -27.43
CA ASN A 495 28.34 -6.86 -26.65
C ASN A 495 28.74 -8.32 -26.48
N ILE A 496 27.83 -9.27 -26.72
CA ILE A 496 28.12 -10.70 -26.47
C ILE A 496 29.31 -11.21 -27.28
N GLN A 497 29.53 -10.68 -28.49
CA GLN A 497 30.71 -11.01 -29.29
C GLN A 497 31.98 -10.34 -28.74
N ARG A 498 31.86 -9.09 -28.25
CA ARG A 498 32.97 -8.31 -27.71
C ARG A 498 33.50 -8.87 -26.38
N CYS A 499 32.66 -9.56 -25.62
CA CYS A 499 33.04 -10.22 -24.36
C CYS A 499 33.45 -11.69 -24.50
N ARG A 500 33.42 -12.26 -25.72
CA ARG A 500 33.81 -13.66 -25.99
C ARG A 500 35.31 -13.85 -26.26
N GLY A 501 36.00 -12.78 -26.69
CA GLY A 501 37.46 -12.74 -26.84
C GLY A 501 38.12 -12.50 -25.50
#